data_AF-A0A835WE40-F1
#
_entry.id   AF-A0A835WE40-F1
#
_cell.length_a   1.000
_cell.length_b   1.000
_cell.length_c   1.000
_cell.angle_alpha   90.00
_cell.angle_beta   90.00
_cell.angle_gamma   90.00
#
_symmetry.space_group_name_H-M   'P 1'
#
loop_
_entity.id
_entity.type
_entity.pdbx_description
1 polymer ?
#
loop_
_entity_poly.entity_id
_entity_poly.type
_entity_poly.pdbx_seq_one_letter_code
_entity_poly.pdbx_strand_id
1 'polypeptide(L)'
;MCKSSHCKPCKAFMPKYQRMAEILSDSLLLELTGDHSAETKKLMVSWGVKSTPTFRMYRNGEMVATTTGARESKVLPVLIEALKDGEKGKNIKAEDLEAPTEDDSDDE
;
A
#
# COMPACT_ATOMS: atom_id res chain seq x y z
N MET A 1 -3.61 -3.33 0.43
CA MET A 1 -3.24 -2.73 1.72
C MET A 1 -3.91 -3.46 2.87
N CYS A 2 -3.12 -4.04 3.76
CA CYS A 2 -3.55 -4.55 5.06
C CYS A 2 -3.65 -3.38 6.05
N LYS A 3 -4.83 -3.18 6.66
CA LYS A 3 -5.15 -2.07 7.57
C LYS A 3 -5.98 -2.53 8.77
N SER A 4 -6.21 -1.60 9.70
CA SER A 4 -7.22 -1.71 10.76
C SER A 4 -8.14 -0.49 10.70
N SER A 5 -9.39 -0.65 11.14
CA SER A 5 -10.39 0.42 11.20
C SER A 5 -10.01 1.59 12.12
N HIS A 6 -9.14 1.35 13.11
CA HIS A 6 -8.68 2.35 14.09
C HIS A 6 -7.25 2.88 13.82
N CYS A 7 -6.62 2.46 12.73
CA CYS A 7 -5.25 2.86 12.38
C CYS A 7 -5.22 4.27 11.76
N LYS A 8 -4.75 5.29 12.51
CA LYS A 8 -4.60 6.67 11.99
C LYS A 8 -3.70 6.75 10.75
N PRO A 9 -2.49 6.14 10.71
CA PRO A 9 -1.65 6.17 9.51
C PRO A 9 -2.32 5.53 8.28
N CYS A 10 -3.14 4.50 8.48
CA CYS A 10 -3.88 3.86 7.39
C CYS A 10 -4.94 4.78 6.79
N LYS A 11 -5.59 5.62 7.61
CA LYS A 11 -6.56 6.62 7.14
C LYS A 11 -5.85 7.73 6.38
N ALA A 12 -4.75 8.25 6.92
CA ALA A 12 -3.94 9.28 6.27
C ALA A 12 -3.35 8.83 4.92
N PHE A 13 -3.00 7.54 4.80
CA PHE A 13 -2.47 7.00 3.55
C PHE A 13 -3.54 6.70 2.48
N MET A 14 -4.83 6.66 2.85
CA MET A 14 -5.88 6.21 1.93
C MET A 14 -6.00 7.05 0.64
N PRO A 15 -5.95 8.40 0.69
CA PRO A 15 -6.01 9.21 -0.53
C PRO A 15 -4.86 8.88 -1.50
N LYS A 16 -3.65 8.66 -0.95
CA LYS A 16 -2.46 8.25 -1.71
C LYS A 16 -2.68 6.87 -2.34
N TYR A 17 -3.23 5.92 -1.58
CA TYR A 17 -3.55 4.58 -2.08
C TYR A 17 -4.61 4.58 -3.21
N GLN A 18 -5.60 5.46 -3.15
CA GLN A 18 -6.59 5.65 -4.20
C GLN A 18 -5.96 6.22 -5.48
N ARG A 19 -5.13 7.26 -5.35
CA ARG A 19 -4.36 7.83 -6.47
C ARG A 19 -3.44 6.77 -7.12
N MET A 20 -2.79 5.94 -6.32
CA MET A 20 -1.99 4.82 -6.82
C MET A 20 -2.84 3.81 -7.62
N ALA A 21 -4.09 3.56 -7.24
CA ALA A 21 -4.95 2.63 -7.97
C ALA A 21 -5.32 3.12 -9.38
N GLU A 22 -5.41 4.43 -9.57
CA GLU A 22 -5.63 5.04 -10.89
C GLU A 22 -4.40 4.88 -11.80
N ILE A 23 -3.20 5.05 -11.22
CA ILE A 23 -1.94 4.99 -11.98
C ILE A 23 -1.53 3.55 -12.29
N LEU A 24 -1.62 2.68 -11.29
CA LEU A 24 -1.32 1.25 -11.38
C LEU A 24 -2.52 0.49 -11.93
N SER A 25 -3.16 1.00 -12.99
CA SER A 25 -4.48 0.54 -13.46
C SER A 25 -4.51 -0.87 -14.06
N ASP A 26 -3.35 -1.44 -14.39
CA ASP A 26 -3.22 -2.87 -14.74
C ASP A 26 -3.18 -3.78 -13.49
N SER A 27 -3.05 -3.21 -12.30
CA SER A 27 -3.05 -3.90 -11.01
C SER A 27 -4.35 -3.66 -10.25
N LEU A 28 -4.82 -4.69 -9.53
CA LEU A 28 -5.96 -4.57 -8.64
C LEU A 28 -5.50 -4.24 -7.21
N LEU A 29 -5.74 -3.01 -6.76
CA LEU A 29 -5.44 -2.59 -5.40
C LEU A 29 -6.62 -2.92 -4.47
N LEU A 30 -6.39 -3.84 -3.52
CA LEU A 30 -7.41 -4.30 -2.57
C LEU A 30 -7.11 -3.82 -1.15
N GLU A 31 -8.15 -3.66 -0.33
CA GLU A 31 -8.02 -3.43 1.11
C GLU A 31 -8.39 -4.70 1.89
N LEU A 32 -7.63 -4.97 2.95
CA LEU A 32 -8.01 -5.96 3.97
C LEU A 32 -8.04 -5.28 5.33
N THR A 33 -9.22 -5.21 5.94
CA THR A 33 -9.41 -4.68 7.30
C THR A 33 -9.29 -5.83 8.30
N GLY A 34 -8.15 -5.91 8.97
CA GLY A 34 -7.77 -7.03 9.83
C GLY A 34 -8.63 -7.19 11.09
N ASP A 35 -9.31 -6.14 11.52
CA ASP A 35 -10.21 -6.10 12.66
C ASP A 35 -11.70 -6.14 12.26
N HIS A 36 -12.01 -6.44 11.00
CA HIS A 36 -13.39 -6.60 10.52
C HIS A 36 -14.05 -7.88 11.04
N SER A 37 -13.33 -9.00 11.10
CA SER A 37 -13.84 -10.27 11.62
C SER A 37 -12.72 -11.15 12.20
N ALA A 38 -13.09 -12.28 12.83
CA ALA A 38 -12.11 -13.24 13.34
C ALA A 38 -11.28 -13.87 12.21
N GLU A 39 -11.87 -14.05 11.04
CA GLU A 39 -11.29 -14.62 9.83
C GLU A 39 -10.28 -13.66 9.21
N THR A 40 -10.62 -12.37 9.08
CA THR A 40 -9.64 -11.38 8.57
C THR A 40 -8.48 -11.19 9.54
N LYS A 41 -8.74 -11.27 10.86
CA LYS A 41 -7.69 -11.27 11.88
C LYS A 41 -6.76 -12.48 11.75
N LYS A 42 -7.32 -13.68 11.62
CA LYS A 42 -6.55 -14.93 11.42
C LYS A 42 -5.72 -14.85 10.13
N LEU A 43 -6.28 -14.30 9.05
CA LEU A 43 -5.59 -14.11 7.78
C LEU A 43 -4.40 -13.15 7.91
N MET A 44 -4.56 -12.02 8.60
CA MET A 44 -3.44 -11.10 8.87
C MET A 44 -2.30 -11.80 9.64
N VAL A 45 -2.64 -12.61 10.64
CA VAL A 45 -1.67 -13.37 11.43
C VAL A 45 -0.97 -14.44 10.59
N SER A 46 -1.71 -15.21 9.79
CA SER A 46 -1.11 -16.25 8.94
C SER A 46 -0.21 -15.66 7.85
N TRP A 47 -0.53 -14.46 7.39
CA TRP A 47 0.32 -13.68 6.50
C TRP A 47 1.52 -13.02 7.21
N GLY A 48 1.59 -13.04 8.53
CA GLY A 48 2.70 -12.45 9.30
C GLY A 48 2.68 -10.92 9.31
N VAL A 49 1.51 -10.30 9.19
CA VAL A 49 1.36 -8.83 9.26
C VAL A 49 1.57 -8.37 10.71
N LYS A 50 2.67 -7.65 10.97
CA LYS A 50 3.07 -7.17 12.31
C LYS A 50 2.67 -5.71 12.59
N SER A 51 2.44 -4.93 11.56
CA SER A 51 2.05 -3.51 11.67
C SER A 51 1.14 -3.11 10.52
N THR A 52 0.42 -2.00 10.66
CA THR A 52 -0.42 -1.45 9.60
C THR A 52 -0.10 0.04 9.37
N PRO A 53 -0.17 0.53 8.11
CA PRO A 53 -0.48 -0.24 6.91
C PRO A 53 0.70 -1.14 6.47
N THR A 54 0.35 -2.32 5.96
CA THR A 54 1.28 -3.25 5.28
C THR A 54 0.78 -3.49 3.87
N PHE A 55 1.67 -3.37 2.89
CA PHE A 55 1.38 -3.62 1.49
C PHE A 55 1.98 -4.96 1.10
N ARG A 56 1.19 -5.74 0.36
CA ARG A 56 1.56 -7.07 -0.14
C ARG A 56 1.11 -7.10 -1.58
N MET A 57 2.01 -7.43 -2.49
CA MET A 57 1.73 -7.57 -3.91
C MET A 57 1.81 -9.03 -4.28
N TYR A 58 0.83 -9.49 -5.06
CA TYR A 58 0.72 -10.88 -5.48
C TYR A 58 0.70 -10.95 -7.00
N ARG A 59 1.27 -12.04 -7.53
CA ARG A 59 1.20 -12.40 -8.95
C ARG A 59 1.06 -13.91 -9.04
N ASN A 60 0.07 -14.38 -9.79
CA ASN A 60 -0.23 -15.81 -9.94
C ASN A 60 -0.35 -16.57 -8.61
N GLY A 61 -0.90 -15.92 -7.58
CA GLY A 61 -1.07 -16.50 -6.25
C GLY A 61 0.16 -16.41 -5.33
N GLU A 62 1.32 -15.99 -5.82
CA GLU A 62 2.54 -15.85 -5.03
C GLU A 62 2.81 -14.39 -4.64
N MET A 63 3.30 -14.17 -3.43
CA MET A 63 3.67 -12.83 -2.97
C MET A 63 5.03 -12.43 -3.56
N VAL A 64 5.04 -11.38 -4.37
CA VAL A 64 6.26 -10.89 -5.06
C VAL A 64 6.92 -9.70 -4.37
N ALA A 65 6.17 -8.96 -3.54
CA ALA A 65 6.72 -7.83 -2.79
C ALA A 65 5.92 -7.54 -1.52
N THR A 66 6.60 -6.95 -0.53
CA THR A 66 5.96 -6.43 0.67
C THR A 66 6.70 -5.21 1.22
N THR A 67 5.96 -4.27 1.79
CA THR A 67 6.51 -3.08 2.46
C THR A 67 5.54 -2.59 3.52
N THR A 68 6.04 -1.84 4.51
CA THR A 68 5.26 -1.37 5.66
C THR A 68 5.50 0.12 5.92
N GLY A 69 4.49 0.79 6.48
CA GLY A 69 4.53 2.21 6.84
C GLY A 69 3.68 3.09 5.91
N ALA A 70 3.44 4.32 6.33
CA ALA A 70 2.51 5.26 5.67
C ALA A 70 3.23 6.39 4.89
N ARG A 71 4.46 6.15 4.44
CA ARG A 71 5.20 7.09 3.58
C ARG A 71 5.17 6.61 2.14
N GLU A 72 4.59 7.41 1.26
CA GLU A 72 4.45 7.08 -0.17
C GLU A 72 5.81 6.88 -0.84
N SER A 73 6.79 7.73 -0.49
CA SER A 73 8.19 7.61 -0.92
C SER A 73 8.87 6.30 -0.52
N LYS A 74 8.31 5.54 0.44
CA LYS A 74 8.77 4.20 0.82
C LYS A 74 7.94 3.09 0.18
N VAL A 75 6.63 3.32 0.02
CA VAL A 75 5.70 2.28 -0.42
C VAL A 75 5.77 2.10 -1.93
N LEU A 76 5.65 3.20 -2.66
CA LEU A 76 5.44 3.14 -4.10
C LEU A 76 6.64 2.57 -4.87
N PRO A 77 7.91 2.92 -4.58
CA PRO A 77 9.04 2.33 -5.29
C PRO A 77 9.06 0.80 -5.21
N VAL A 78 8.64 0.23 -4.07
CA VAL A 78 8.54 -1.23 -3.90
C VAL A 78 7.44 -1.83 -4.78
N LEU A 79 6.31 -1.13 -4.94
CA LEU A 79 5.23 -1.60 -5.82
C LEU A 79 5.63 -1.53 -7.29
N ILE A 80 6.25 -0.43 -7.71
CA ILE A 80 6.72 -0.23 -9.10
C ILE A 80 7.81 -1.25 -9.47
N GLU A 81 8.75 -1.50 -8.56
CA GLU A 81 9.83 -2.45 -8.83
C GLU A 81 9.29 -3.86 -9.10
N ALA A 82 8.21 -4.23 -8.41
CA ALA A 82 7.55 -5.52 -8.58
C ALA A 82 6.67 -5.62 -9.85
N LEU A 83 6.39 -4.51 -10.55
CA LEU A 83 5.73 -4.53 -11.85
C LEU A 83 6.65 -5.13 -12.92
N LYS A 84 6.06 -5.71 -13.96
CA LYS A 84 6.74 -6.16 -15.18
C LYS A 84 6.82 -5.03 -16.20
N ASP A 85 7.75 -5.16 -17.13
CA ASP A 85 7.83 -4.27 -18.28
C ASP A 85 6.52 -4.25 -19.07
N GLY A 86 6.05 -3.05 -19.41
CA GLY A 86 4.80 -2.83 -20.12
C GLY A 86 3.57 -2.67 -19.23
N GLU A 87 3.62 -3.01 -17.94
CA GLU A 87 2.51 -2.75 -17.01
C GLU A 87 2.41 -1.25 -16.70
N LYS A 88 1.17 -0.73 -16.66
CA LYS A 88 0.90 0.67 -16.29
C LYS A 88 1.49 0.99 -14.92
N GLY A 89 2.29 2.07 -14.87
CA GLY A 89 2.98 2.50 -13.66
C GLY A 89 4.44 2.04 -13.52
N LYS A 90 4.95 1.11 -14.36
CA LYS A 90 6.33 0.58 -14.24
C LYS A 90 7.43 1.66 -14.28
N ASN A 91 7.18 2.76 -14.99
CA ASN A 91 8.17 3.81 -15.23
C ASN A 91 7.78 5.18 -14.67
N ILE A 92 6.79 5.24 -13.76
CA ILE A 92 6.42 6.50 -13.12
C ILE A 92 7.50 6.88 -12.11
N LYS A 93 7.80 8.16 -12.02
CA LYS A 93 8.70 8.71 -11.01
C LYS A 93 7.90 9.25 -9.86
N ALA A 94 8.51 9.32 -8.67
CA ALA A 94 7.85 9.88 -7.48
C ALA A 94 7.31 11.30 -7.72
N GLU A 95 7.99 12.09 -8.57
CA GLU A 95 7.55 13.43 -8.98
C GLU A 95 6.21 13.43 -9.75
N ASP A 96 5.93 12.37 -10.52
CA ASP A 96 4.66 12.21 -11.23
C ASP A 96 3.50 11.92 -10.23
N LEU A 97 3.83 11.68 -8.96
CA LEU A 97 2.85 11.38 -7.92
C LEU A 97 2.43 12.52 -7.01
N GLU A 98 2.96 13.73 -7.21
CA GLU A 98 2.62 14.82 -6.30
C GLU A 98 1.14 15.26 -6.48
N ALA A 99 0.43 15.26 -5.36
CA ALA A 99 -0.61 16.22 -4.99
C ALA A 99 -0.08 16.96 -3.75
N PRO A 100 -0.54 18.20 -3.44
CA PRO A 100 0.20 19.19 -2.66
C PRO A 100 0.74 18.63 -1.34
N THR A 101 2.01 18.92 -1.07
CA THR A 101 2.66 18.63 0.21
C THR A 101 1.92 19.36 1.33
N GLU A 102 1.14 18.64 2.13
CA GLU A 102 0.92 19.05 3.50
C GLU A 102 2.12 18.56 4.29
N ASP A 103 2.91 19.53 4.78
CA ASP A 103 4.00 19.36 5.74
C ASP A 103 3.62 18.28 6.77
N ASP A 104 4.27 17.11 6.69
CA ASP A 104 4.49 16.28 7.87
C ASP A 104 5.55 17.04 8.69
N SER A 105 5.15 18.15 9.33
CA SER A 105 5.93 18.75 10.40
C SER A 105 5.93 17.74 11.55
N ASP A 106 7.02 16.99 11.65
CA ASP A 106 7.38 16.17 12.79
C ASP A 106 7.27 17.03 14.07
N ASP A 107 6.24 16.76 14.89
CA ASP A 107 6.28 17.08 16.32
C ASP A 107 6.86 15.85 17.04
N GLU A 108 7.83 16.15 17.90
CA GLU A 108 8.85 15.29 18.53
C GLU A 108 8.37 14.00 19.23
#